data_AF-A0A2S2BWE0-F1
#
_entry.id   AF-A0A2S2BWE0-F1
#
_cell.length_a   1.000
_cell.length_b   1.000
_cell.length_c   1.000
_cell.angle_alpha   90.00
_cell.angle_beta   90.00
_cell.angle_gamma   90.00
#
_symmetry.space_group_name_H-M   'P 1'
#
loop_
_entity.id
_entity.type
_entity.pdbx_description
1 polymer ?
#
loop_
_entity_poly.entity_id
_entity_poly.type
_entity_poly.pdbx_seq_one_letter_code
_entity_poly.pdbx_strand_id
1 'polypeptide(L)'
;MADRTLPATPSVAAAYAGPPTPAHEIPEVSTLQTELAATGSSPIETGYGRASSGKVWVAVHTEMPGVTAAMWDWWFGWHSAESARYKLWHPDAHLYAGLAVDNTAEPIPDRAKYIGNASYVDEYIGPKLQQLTIAFQNPLAHGFEVPDDHTTILARVGSAVAPLGVGWLAHQVRPIAGGCEM
;
A
#
# COMPACT_ATOMS: atom_id res chain seq x y z
N MET A 1 -7.85 -13.48 19.56
CA MET A 1 -6.66 -12.60 19.57
C MET A 1 -7.02 -11.39 20.41
N ALA A 2 -6.07 -10.73 21.05
CA ALA A 2 -6.40 -9.48 21.75
C ALA A 2 -6.64 -8.41 20.68
N ASP A 3 -7.77 -7.72 20.70
CA ASP A 3 -8.10 -6.67 19.72
C ASP A 3 -7.26 -5.42 20.03
N ARG A 4 -6.02 -5.40 19.54
CA ARG A 4 -5.08 -4.27 19.72
C ARG A 4 -5.15 -3.29 18.56
N THR A 5 -5.65 -3.73 17.41
CA THR A 5 -5.93 -2.88 16.26
C THR A 5 -7.29 -2.22 16.42
N LEU A 6 -7.36 -0.92 16.12
CA LEU A 6 -8.63 -0.19 16.07
C LEU A 6 -9.56 -0.79 15.00
N PRO A 7 -10.90 -0.68 15.16
CA PRO A 7 -11.83 -1.10 14.13
C PRO A 7 -11.55 -0.41 12.78
N ALA A 8 -11.92 -1.09 11.69
CA ALA A 8 -11.89 -0.49 10.36
C ALA A 8 -12.76 0.78 10.32
N THR A 9 -12.41 1.71 9.43
CA THR A 9 -13.20 2.91 9.20
C THR A 9 -14.63 2.56 8.74
N PRO A 10 -15.62 3.43 8.99
CA PRO A 10 -16.99 3.17 8.56
C PRO A 10 -17.14 2.90 7.06
N SER A 11 -16.35 3.56 6.20
CA SER A 11 -16.35 3.32 4.74
C SER A 11 -15.92 1.91 4.38
N VAL A 12 -14.82 1.42 4.99
CA VAL A 12 -14.33 0.05 4.79
C VAL A 12 -15.31 -0.97 5.33
N ALA A 13 -15.87 -0.75 6.53
CA ALA A 13 -16.86 -1.64 7.12
C ALA A 13 -18.13 -1.73 6.26
N ALA A 14 -18.61 -0.60 5.73
CA ALA A 14 -19.77 -0.55 4.84
C ALA A 14 -19.49 -1.27 3.52
N ALA A 15 -18.34 -1.04 2.90
CA ALA A 15 -17.94 -1.73 1.68
C ALA A 15 -17.87 -3.24 1.88
N TYR A 16 -17.27 -3.70 2.98
CA TYR A 16 -17.17 -5.13 3.30
C TYR A 16 -18.54 -5.79 3.57
N ALA A 17 -19.45 -5.09 4.26
CA ALA A 17 -20.80 -5.58 4.51
C ALA A 17 -21.67 -5.61 3.25
N GLY A 18 -21.31 -4.83 2.23
CA GLY A 18 -21.96 -4.78 0.93
C GLY A 18 -21.54 -5.93 -0.01
N PRO A 19 -22.21 -6.05 -1.17
CA PRO A 19 -21.80 -6.98 -2.21
C PRO A 19 -20.43 -6.56 -2.79
N PRO A 20 -19.64 -7.52 -3.30
CA PRO A 20 -18.43 -7.19 -4.04
C PRO A 20 -18.76 -6.36 -5.28
N THR A 21 -17.84 -5.46 -5.66
CA THR A 21 -17.91 -4.67 -6.88
C THR A 21 -18.06 -5.60 -8.09
N PRO A 22 -19.06 -5.35 -8.96
CA PRO A 22 -19.23 -6.10 -10.20
C PRO A 22 -17.98 -6.05 -11.08
N ALA A 23 -17.60 -7.18 -11.68
CA ALA A 23 -16.35 -7.30 -12.43
C ALA A 23 -16.18 -6.28 -13.60
N HIS A 24 -17.27 -5.75 -14.13
CA HIS A 24 -17.28 -4.77 -15.23
C HIS A 24 -17.15 -3.31 -14.74
N GLU A 25 -17.27 -3.08 -13.42
CA GLU A 25 -17.08 -1.78 -12.78
C GLU A 25 -15.68 -1.67 -12.15
N ILE A 26 -14.94 -2.78 -12.04
CA ILE A 26 -13.58 -2.80 -11.49
C ILE A 26 -12.62 -2.12 -12.47
N PRO A 27 -11.86 -1.09 -12.01
CA PRO A 27 -10.80 -0.47 -12.79
C PRO A 27 -9.77 -1.46 -13.32
N GLU A 28 -9.36 -1.27 -14.57
CA GLU A 28 -8.25 -2.02 -15.14
C GLU A 28 -6.93 -1.51 -14.60
N VAL A 29 -5.94 -2.38 -14.42
CA VAL A 29 -4.61 -1.98 -13.91
C VAL A 29 -3.94 -0.90 -14.79
N SER A 30 -4.29 -0.85 -16.07
CA SER A 30 -3.79 0.15 -17.02
C SER A 30 -4.38 1.56 -16.85
N THR A 31 -5.42 1.74 -16.03
CA THR A 31 -6.00 3.07 -15.76
C THR A 31 -5.45 3.71 -14.49
N LEU A 32 -4.66 2.95 -13.70
CA LEU A 32 -4.13 3.41 -12.41
C LEU A 32 -3.32 4.71 -12.51
N GLN A 33 -2.58 4.94 -13.61
CA GLN A 33 -1.81 6.18 -13.77
C GLN A 33 -2.71 7.41 -13.83
N THR A 34 -3.90 7.29 -14.43
CA THR A 34 -4.87 8.39 -14.55
C THR A 34 -5.73 8.50 -13.30
N GLU A 35 -6.16 7.38 -12.73
CA GLU A 35 -6.98 7.36 -11.51
C GLU A 35 -6.21 7.88 -10.30
N LEU A 36 -4.93 7.52 -10.18
CA LEU A 36 -4.04 7.97 -9.13
C LEU A 36 -3.17 9.18 -9.56
N ALA A 37 -3.64 9.96 -10.54
CA ALA A 37 -3.04 11.26 -10.85
C ALA A 37 -3.41 12.30 -9.79
N ALA A 38 -2.72 13.44 -9.76
CA ALA A 38 -2.96 14.50 -8.76
C ALA A 38 -4.44 14.95 -8.70
N THR A 39 -5.09 15.06 -9.86
CA THR A 39 -6.52 15.37 -10.01
C THR A 39 -7.34 14.16 -10.44
N GLY A 40 -6.77 12.95 -10.32
CA GLY A 40 -7.44 11.70 -10.64
C GLY A 40 -8.51 11.36 -9.60
N SER A 41 -9.47 10.55 -10.00
CA SER A 41 -10.41 9.91 -9.08
C SER A 41 -10.80 8.57 -9.65
N SER A 42 -10.89 7.57 -8.78
CA SER A 42 -11.46 6.29 -9.13
C SER A 42 -12.98 6.35 -8.94
N PRO A 43 -13.79 5.72 -9.81
CA PRO A 43 -15.23 5.60 -9.57
C PRO A 43 -15.54 4.87 -8.24
N ILE A 44 -14.58 4.10 -7.71
CA ILE A 44 -14.72 3.35 -6.48
C ILE A 44 -13.48 3.54 -5.61
N GLU A 45 -13.56 4.49 -4.69
CA GLU A 45 -12.47 4.83 -3.76
C GLU A 45 -12.36 3.84 -2.59
N THR A 46 -13.42 3.08 -2.27
CA THR A 46 -13.37 2.01 -1.26
C THR A 46 -14.26 0.85 -1.67
N GLY A 47 -13.66 -0.33 -1.87
CA GLY A 47 -14.37 -1.50 -2.38
C GLY A 47 -13.47 -2.73 -2.53
N TYR A 48 -14.10 -3.84 -2.85
CA TYR A 48 -13.40 -5.09 -3.17
C TYR A 48 -14.17 -5.87 -4.23
N GLY A 49 -13.48 -6.70 -4.98
CA GLY A 49 -14.13 -7.53 -5.98
C GLY A 49 -13.17 -8.46 -6.69
N ARG A 50 -13.69 -9.13 -7.72
CA ARG A 50 -12.89 -10.00 -8.58
C ARG A 50 -13.08 -9.56 -10.03
N ALA A 51 -11.98 -9.14 -10.65
CA ALA A 51 -11.98 -8.71 -12.05
C ALA A 51 -12.35 -9.88 -12.98
N SER A 52 -12.74 -9.55 -14.22
CA SER A 52 -13.03 -10.53 -15.28
C SER A 52 -11.86 -11.49 -15.54
N SER A 53 -10.63 -11.00 -15.35
CA SER A 53 -9.38 -11.77 -15.42
C SER A 53 -9.18 -12.77 -14.26
N GLY A 54 -10.05 -12.75 -13.24
CA GLY A 54 -9.97 -13.60 -12.06
C GLY A 54 -9.07 -13.06 -10.93
N LYS A 55 -8.41 -11.91 -11.13
CA LYS A 55 -7.63 -11.21 -10.10
C LYS A 55 -8.53 -10.62 -9.03
N VAL A 56 -8.06 -10.67 -7.78
CA VAL A 56 -8.68 -9.93 -6.68
C VAL A 56 -8.31 -8.46 -6.80
N TRP A 57 -9.28 -7.58 -6.62
CA TRP A 57 -9.12 -6.14 -6.61
C TRP A 57 -9.62 -5.58 -5.28
N VAL A 58 -8.90 -4.61 -4.74
CA VAL A 58 -9.20 -3.91 -3.49
C VAL A 58 -8.84 -2.44 -3.68
N ALA A 59 -9.73 -1.55 -3.27
CA ALA A 59 -9.48 -0.12 -3.14
C ALA A 59 -9.90 0.32 -1.73
N VAL A 60 -9.14 1.23 -1.13
CA VAL A 60 -9.42 1.80 0.18
C VAL A 60 -9.01 3.25 0.16
N HIS A 61 -9.89 4.11 0.65
CA HIS A 61 -9.64 5.54 0.84
C HIS A 61 -9.58 5.85 2.33
N THR A 62 -8.52 6.53 2.73
CA THR A 62 -8.23 6.88 4.12
C THR A 62 -7.76 8.33 4.23
N GLU A 63 -8.56 9.17 4.90
CA GLU A 63 -8.12 10.50 5.31
C GLU A 63 -7.25 10.44 6.56
N MET A 64 -6.16 11.21 6.58
CA MET A 64 -5.16 11.25 7.63
C MET A 64 -4.86 12.70 8.07
N PRO A 65 -5.63 13.23 9.02
CA PRO A 65 -5.45 14.58 9.53
C PRO A 65 -4.04 14.81 10.10
N GLY A 66 -3.42 15.93 9.74
CA GLY A 66 -2.08 16.32 10.21
C GLY A 66 -0.92 15.51 9.61
N VAL A 67 -1.19 14.56 8.71
CA VAL A 67 -0.17 13.76 8.02
C VAL A 67 0.18 14.40 6.67
N THR A 68 1.44 14.25 6.24
CA THR A 68 1.91 14.69 4.93
C THR A 68 2.46 13.52 4.13
N ALA A 69 2.55 13.65 2.80
CA ALA A 69 3.18 12.64 1.95
C ALA A 69 4.65 12.34 2.35
N ALA A 70 5.39 13.35 2.80
CA ALA A 70 6.76 13.18 3.28
C ALA A 70 6.86 12.28 4.53
N MET A 71 5.84 12.29 5.40
CA MET A 71 5.78 11.37 6.55
C MET A 71 5.61 9.91 6.11
N TRP A 72 4.93 9.67 4.98
CA TRP A 72 4.82 8.34 4.40
C TRP A 72 6.13 7.87 3.77
N ASP A 73 6.84 8.76 3.04
CA ASP A 73 8.18 8.45 2.53
C ASP A 73 9.13 8.08 3.70
N TRP A 74 9.11 8.86 4.79
CA TRP A 74 9.84 8.55 6.03
C TRP A 74 9.44 7.20 6.63
N TRP A 75 8.13 6.95 6.76
CA TRP A 75 7.60 5.73 7.37
C TRP A 75 8.11 4.49 6.63
N PHE A 76 7.96 4.43 5.30
CA PHE A 76 8.42 3.30 4.48
C PHE A 76 9.94 3.11 4.51
N GLY A 77 10.69 4.20 4.61
CA GLY A 77 12.14 4.18 4.83
C GLY A 77 12.55 3.74 6.24
N TRP A 78 11.68 3.85 7.25
CA TRP A 78 12.02 3.62 8.67
C TRP A 78 11.51 2.27 9.22
N HIS A 79 10.29 1.86 8.87
CA HIS A 79 9.63 0.70 9.51
C HIS A 79 10.17 -0.64 9.00
N SER A 80 10.67 -0.69 7.77
CA SER A 80 10.97 -1.95 7.07
C SER A 80 12.21 -2.68 7.59
N ALA A 81 13.08 -2.02 8.34
CA ALA A 81 14.32 -2.60 8.86
C ALA A 81 14.16 -3.39 10.16
N GLU A 82 13.09 -3.17 10.92
CA GLU A 82 12.90 -3.81 12.22
C GLU A 82 11.46 -4.30 12.42
N SER A 83 11.30 -5.59 12.72
CA SER A 83 9.99 -6.21 12.93
C SER A 83 9.18 -5.55 14.06
N ALA A 84 9.85 -5.03 15.09
CA ALA A 84 9.20 -4.29 16.17
C ALA A 84 8.51 -3.01 15.67
N ARG A 85 9.12 -2.30 14.71
CA ARG A 85 8.57 -1.09 14.09
C ARG A 85 7.42 -1.43 13.15
N TYR A 86 7.58 -2.44 12.31
CA TYR A 86 6.52 -2.92 11.41
C TYR A 86 5.27 -3.36 12.19
N LYS A 87 5.45 -3.96 13.37
CA LYS A 87 4.34 -4.34 14.26
C LYS A 87 3.56 -3.16 14.83
N LEU A 88 4.13 -1.96 14.90
CA LEU A 88 3.37 -0.76 15.30
C LEU A 88 2.26 -0.42 14.31
N TRP A 89 2.44 -0.78 13.02
CA TRP A 89 1.43 -0.53 12.00
C TRP A 89 0.18 -1.38 12.20
N HIS A 90 0.35 -2.69 12.39
CA HIS A 90 -0.76 -3.60 12.63
C HIS A 90 -0.36 -4.65 13.69
N PRO A 91 -0.58 -4.36 14.98
CA PRO A 91 -0.12 -5.18 16.10
C PRO A 91 -0.57 -6.63 16.07
N ASP A 92 -1.74 -6.89 15.47
CA ASP A 92 -2.35 -8.21 15.42
C ASP A 92 -2.01 -9.03 14.16
N ALA A 93 -1.40 -8.44 13.13
CA ALA A 93 -1.17 -9.10 11.84
C ALA A 93 0.30 -9.15 11.43
N HIS A 94 1.07 -8.10 11.71
CA HIS A 94 2.46 -8.00 11.29
C HIS A 94 3.39 -8.76 12.25
N LEU A 95 4.19 -9.68 11.70
CA LEU A 95 5.09 -10.53 12.49
C LEU A 95 6.57 -10.26 12.18
N TYR A 96 6.93 -10.16 10.91
CA TYR A 96 8.31 -9.99 10.45
C TYR A 96 8.42 -8.94 9.37
N ALA A 97 9.53 -8.20 9.39
CA ALA A 97 9.98 -7.34 8.30
C ALA A 97 11.51 -7.36 8.23
N GLY A 98 12.04 -7.35 7.01
CA GLY A 98 13.46 -7.13 6.72
C GLY A 98 13.65 -6.60 5.31
N LEU A 99 14.76 -5.90 5.08
CA LEU A 99 15.11 -5.30 3.79
C LEU A 99 16.16 -6.13 3.05
N ALA A 100 16.10 -6.15 1.72
CA ALA A 100 17.16 -6.74 0.90
C ALA A 100 18.48 -5.96 1.02
N VAL A 101 18.41 -4.63 1.12
CA VAL A 101 19.53 -3.75 1.42
C VAL A 101 19.10 -2.79 2.53
N ASP A 102 19.85 -2.74 3.63
CA ASP A 102 19.57 -1.78 4.70
C ASP A 102 20.21 -0.43 4.40
N ASN A 103 19.40 0.52 3.94
CA ASN A 103 19.78 1.91 3.68
C ASN A 103 19.29 2.85 4.79
N THR A 104 18.83 2.34 5.94
CA THR A 104 18.11 3.18 6.92
C THR A 104 18.99 4.24 7.58
N ALA A 105 20.28 3.95 7.75
CA ALA A 105 21.28 4.85 8.29
C ALA A 105 21.93 5.77 7.24
N GLU A 106 21.67 5.54 5.95
CA GLU A 106 22.30 6.30 4.88
C GLU A 106 21.77 7.75 4.83
N PRO A 107 22.65 8.75 4.59
CA PRO A 107 22.26 10.16 4.52
C PRO A 107 21.63 10.50 3.15
N ILE A 108 20.61 9.73 2.77
CA ILE A 108 19.85 9.87 1.53
C ILE A 108 18.39 10.25 1.85
N PRO A 109 17.66 10.85 0.89
CA PRO A 109 16.24 11.14 1.06
C PRO A 109 15.43 9.88 1.41
N ASP A 110 14.40 10.00 2.24
CA ASP A 110 13.67 8.83 2.75
C ASP A 110 13.08 7.94 1.65
N ARG A 111 12.57 8.53 0.57
CA ARG A 111 12.09 7.77 -0.61
C ARG A 111 13.17 6.90 -1.26
N ALA A 112 14.42 7.36 -1.24
CA ALA A 112 15.54 6.62 -1.82
C ALA A 112 15.94 5.41 -0.97
N LYS A 113 15.47 5.32 0.28
CA LYS A 113 15.75 4.17 1.15
C LYS A 113 14.99 2.92 0.73
N TYR A 114 13.79 3.08 0.15
CA TYR A 114 12.93 1.95 -0.22
C TYR A 114 12.67 1.81 -1.73
N ILE A 115 12.64 2.89 -2.53
CA ILE A 115 12.39 2.78 -3.98
C ILE A 115 13.52 1.98 -4.65
N GLY A 116 13.16 0.95 -5.42
CA GLY A 116 14.10 0.04 -6.06
C GLY A 116 14.65 -1.05 -5.12
N ASN A 117 14.21 -1.08 -3.87
CA ASN A 117 14.56 -2.09 -2.88
C ASN A 117 13.42 -3.10 -2.71
N ALA A 118 13.66 -4.17 -1.95
CA ALA A 118 12.65 -5.15 -1.58
C ALA A 118 12.54 -5.30 -0.06
N SER A 119 11.30 -5.37 0.42
CA SER A 119 10.99 -5.77 1.79
C SER A 119 10.48 -7.22 1.79
N TYR A 120 10.89 -8.00 2.77
CA TYR A 120 10.40 -9.35 3.04
C TYR A 120 9.57 -9.32 4.32
N VAL A 121 8.33 -9.75 4.23
CA VAL A 121 7.39 -9.68 5.35
C VAL A 121 6.72 -11.01 5.61
N ASP A 122 6.50 -11.31 6.89
CA ASP A 122 5.54 -12.33 7.32
C ASP A 122 4.37 -11.61 7.98
N GLU A 123 3.18 -11.77 7.41
CA GLU A 123 1.97 -11.09 7.88
C GLU A 123 0.72 -11.96 7.71
N TYR A 124 -0.25 -11.78 8.60
CA TYR A 124 -1.57 -12.37 8.44
C TYR A 124 -2.43 -11.52 7.50
N ILE A 125 -2.85 -12.12 6.39
CA ILE A 125 -3.92 -11.57 5.53
C ILE A 125 -5.16 -12.43 5.75
N GLY A 126 -6.11 -11.89 6.52
CA GLY A 126 -7.21 -12.68 7.07
C GLY A 126 -6.67 -13.82 7.96
N PRO A 127 -7.15 -15.07 7.83
CA PRO A 127 -6.73 -16.17 8.68
C PRO A 127 -5.39 -16.82 8.24
N LYS A 128 -4.74 -16.34 7.17
CA LYS A 128 -3.59 -17.00 6.57
C LYS A 128 -2.32 -16.18 6.76
N LEU A 129 -1.29 -16.83 7.31
CA LEU A 129 0.06 -16.29 7.28
C LEU A 129 0.56 -16.28 5.83
N GLN A 130 0.98 -15.11 5.36
CA GLN A 130 1.60 -14.91 4.06
C GLN A 130 3.07 -14.54 4.26
N GLN A 131 3.93 -15.09 3.40
CA GLN A 131 5.35 -14.76 3.35
C GLN A 131 5.60 -14.08 2.02
N LEU A 132 5.73 -12.76 2.04
CA LEU A 132 5.67 -11.91 0.87
C LEU A 132 6.99 -11.19 0.63
N THR A 133 7.28 -10.99 -0.64
CA THR A 133 8.27 -10.03 -1.12
C THR A 133 7.53 -8.82 -1.68
N ILE A 134 7.83 -7.63 -1.16
CA ILE A 134 7.31 -6.35 -1.64
C ILE A 134 8.47 -5.64 -2.34
N ALA A 135 8.51 -5.71 -3.66
CA ALA A 135 9.55 -5.09 -4.48
C ALA A 135 9.10 -3.70 -4.96
N PHE A 136 9.58 -2.66 -4.28
CA PHE A 136 9.20 -1.27 -4.54
C PHE A 136 9.75 -0.78 -5.88
N GLN A 137 8.90 -0.12 -6.65
CA GLN A 137 9.20 0.38 -7.98
C GLN A 137 9.24 1.91 -7.99
N ASN A 138 9.96 2.48 -8.95
CA ASN A 138 9.90 3.93 -9.19
C ASN A 138 8.59 4.26 -9.93
N PRO A 139 7.63 4.98 -9.32
CA PRO A 139 6.35 5.30 -9.97
C PRO A 139 6.53 6.08 -11.28
N LEU A 140 7.51 6.98 -11.37
CA LEU A 140 7.78 7.76 -12.58
C LEU A 140 8.20 6.87 -13.76
N ALA A 141 8.95 5.79 -13.49
CA ALA A 141 9.33 4.80 -14.50
C ALA A 141 8.14 3.97 -15.01
N HIS A 142 7.00 4.02 -14.31
CA HIS A 142 5.75 3.35 -14.66
C HIS A 142 4.67 4.30 -15.18
N GLY A 143 5.03 5.55 -15.48
CA GLY A 143 4.14 6.53 -16.09
C GLY A 143 3.19 7.22 -15.11
N PHE A 144 3.42 7.12 -13.80
CA PHE A 144 2.70 7.93 -12.82
C PHE A 144 3.26 9.34 -12.79
N GLU A 145 2.37 10.33 -12.67
CA GLU A 145 2.72 11.70 -12.32
C GLU A 145 2.64 11.86 -10.81
N VAL A 146 3.74 12.27 -10.17
CA VAL A 146 3.82 12.44 -8.71
C VAL A 146 4.29 13.86 -8.41
N PRO A 147 3.39 14.78 -8.03
CA PRO A 147 3.78 16.12 -7.60
C PRO A 147 4.66 16.11 -6.35
N ASP A 148 5.38 17.21 -6.10
CA ASP A 148 6.38 17.30 -5.04
C ASP A 148 5.81 17.08 -3.62
N ASP A 149 4.55 17.48 -3.39
CA ASP A 149 3.82 17.32 -2.12
C ASP A 149 3.02 16.01 -2.04
N HIS A 150 3.20 15.11 -3.00
CA HIS A 150 2.61 13.78 -3.07
C HIS A 150 3.68 12.69 -2.92
N THR A 151 3.23 11.46 -2.67
CA THR A 151 4.04 10.26 -2.91
C THR A 151 3.18 9.16 -3.50
N THR A 152 3.77 8.29 -4.31
CA THR A 152 3.12 7.08 -4.80
C THR A 152 4.00 5.88 -4.44
N ILE A 153 3.57 5.10 -3.45
CA ILE A 153 4.24 3.85 -3.09
C ILE A 153 3.72 2.77 -4.04
N LEU A 154 4.55 2.42 -5.03
CA LEU A 154 4.26 1.39 -6.03
C LEU A 154 5.12 0.16 -5.76
N ALA A 155 4.53 -1.04 -5.74
CA ALA A 155 5.32 -2.26 -5.59
C ALA A 155 4.73 -3.48 -6.33
N ARG A 156 5.62 -4.38 -6.73
CA ARG A 156 5.27 -5.75 -7.10
C ARG A 156 5.25 -6.62 -5.85
N VAL A 157 4.15 -7.33 -5.64
CA VAL A 157 4.04 -8.31 -4.55
C VAL A 157 4.28 -9.70 -5.10
N GLY A 158 5.16 -10.46 -4.45
CA GLY A 158 5.49 -11.84 -4.78
C GLY A 158 5.53 -12.73 -3.54
N SER A 159 5.73 -14.03 -3.75
CA SER A 159 6.02 -14.96 -2.66
C SER A 159 7.50 -14.92 -2.28
N ALA A 160 7.80 -14.91 -0.98
CA ALA A 160 9.18 -15.03 -0.50
C ALA A 160 9.72 -16.48 -0.56
N VAL A 161 8.83 -17.47 -0.71
CA VAL A 161 9.16 -18.90 -0.64
C VAL A 161 9.02 -19.63 -1.99
N ALA A 162 8.53 -18.93 -3.02
CA ALA A 162 8.38 -19.47 -4.37
C ALA A 162 8.56 -18.37 -5.43
N PRO A 163 9.04 -18.68 -6.64
CA PRO A 163 9.25 -17.70 -7.71
C PRO A 163 7.92 -17.31 -8.39
N LEU A 164 6.99 -16.76 -7.62
CA LEU A 164 5.63 -16.43 -8.05
C LEU A 164 5.32 -14.96 -7.73
N GLY A 165 4.87 -14.23 -8.76
CA GLY A 165 4.26 -12.91 -8.60
C GLY A 165 2.80 -13.04 -8.18
N VAL A 166 2.40 -12.32 -7.14
CA VAL A 166 1.04 -12.31 -6.59
C VAL A 166 0.24 -11.15 -7.17
N GLY A 167 0.84 -9.97 -7.30
CA GLY A 167 0.12 -8.79 -7.79
C GLY A 167 0.90 -7.49 -7.77
N TRP A 168 0.15 -6.40 -7.81
CA TRP A 168 0.62 -5.03 -7.66
C TRP A 168 -0.06 -4.39 -6.46
N LEU A 169 0.64 -3.48 -5.81
CA LEU A 169 0.06 -2.47 -4.93
C LEU A 169 0.44 -1.09 -5.43
N ALA A 170 -0.47 -0.12 -5.29
CA ALA A 170 -0.22 1.30 -5.53
C ALA A 170 -0.95 2.09 -4.45
N HIS A 171 -0.22 2.88 -3.67
CA HIS A 171 -0.76 3.81 -2.69
C HIS A 171 -0.38 5.22 -3.12
N GLN A 172 -1.36 5.98 -3.62
CA GLN A 172 -1.18 7.42 -3.78
C GLN A 172 -1.36 8.07 -2.42
N VAL A 173 -0.53 9.05 -2.09
CA VAL A 173 -0.76 9.92 -0.94
C VAL A 173 -0.78 11.34 -1.46
N ARG A 174 -1.93 12.00 -1.34
CA ARG A 174 -2.12 13.37 -1.82
C ARG A 174 -2.59 14.30 -0.70
N PRO A 175 -2.16 15.56 -0.71
CA PRO A 175 -2.58 16.53 0.30
C PRO A 175 -4.06 16.88 0.12
N ILE A 176 -4.73 17.06 1.25
CA ILE A 176 -6.08 17.63 1.36
C ILE A 176 -6.07 18.74 2.41
N ALA A 177 -7.18 19.47 2.55
CA ALA A 177 -7.28 20.48 3.60
C ALA A 177 -7.10 19.84 4.99
N GLY A 178 -6.00 20.19 5.68
CA GLY A 178 -5.71 19.75 7.04
C GLY A 178 -4.96 18.41 7.17
N GLY A 179 -4.48 17.80 6.08
CA GLY A 179 -3.71 16.56 6.14
C GLY A 179 -3.43 15.98 4.75
N CYS A 180 -3.46 14.64 4.66
CA CYS A 180 -3.44 13.94 3.38
C CYS A 180 -4.50 12.85 3.35
N GLU A 181 -4.74 12.31 2.16
CA GLU A 181 -5.50 11.08 1.96
C GLU A 181 -4.66 10.08 1.17
N MET A 182 -4.98 8.80 1.37
CA MET A 182 -4.44 7.67 0.63
C MET A 182 -5.56 6.82 0.06
#